data_AF-A0A813FZL2-F1
#
_entry.id   AF-A0A813FZL2-F1
#
_cell.length_a   1.000
_cell.length_b   1.000
_cell.length_c   1.000
_cell.angle_alpha   90.00
_cell.angle_beta   90.00
_cell.angle_gamma   90.00
#
_symmetry.space_group_name_H-M   'P 1'
#
loop_
_entity.id
_entity.type
_entity.pdbx_description
1 polymer ?
#
loop_
_entity_poly.entity_id
_entity_poly.type
_entity_poly.pdbx_seq_one_letter_code
_entity_poly.pdbx_strand_id
1 'polypeptide(L)'
;MDFLQQLNQVSCEVSEQRHAEQELAADALIEEFQKKCLLAAQKGETECRHVSGMFFLKNTGQFSHDWHEKPDFQQEFVTFLHQKLQAMFGQNSRISVSLGWDLVLDLTASWLKPIRTAVQHSRAHAPRSNLISHCPVCLCQAEVVAFTPCGHVVCVSCSTNFQRGTTCPVCREPVAGWQNLFS
;
A
#
# COMPACT_ATOMS: atom_id res chain seq x y z
N MET A 1 0.50 -0.28 -52.48
CA MET A 1 0.21 -0.89 -51.17
C MET A 1 -0.62 -2.13 -51.46
N ASP A 2 -0.11 -3.29 -51.08
CA ASP A 2 -0.81 -4.57 -51.26
C ASP A 2 -1.96 -4.69 -50.24
N PHE A 3 -3.05 -5.37 -50.60
CA PHE A 3 -4.23 -5.53 -49.74
C PHE A 3 -3.89 -6.25 -48.43
N LEU A 4 -2.98 -7.23 -48.47
CA LEU A 4 -2.52 -7.94 -47.27
C LEU A 4 -1.76 -7.01 -46.31
N GLN A 5 -0.99 -6.05 -46.84
CA GLN A 5 -0.30 -5.05 -46.01
C GLN A 5 -1.30 -4.13 -45.31
N GLN A 6 -2.36 -3.72 -46.01
CA GLN A 6 -3.42 -2.90 -45.42
C GLN A 6 -4.17 -3.65 -44.31
N LEU A 7 -4.50 -4.94 -44.52
CA LEU A 7 -5.14 -5.76 -43.48
C LEU A 7 -4.26 -5.93 -42.23
N ASN A 8 -2.96 -6.20 -42.42
CA ASN A 8 -2.03 -6.32 -41.29
C ASN A 8 -1.91 -5.00 -40.53
N GLN A 9 -1.83 -3.87 -41.23
CA GLN A 9 -1.75 -2.56 -40.59
C GLN A 9 -3.01 -2.27 -39.75
N VAL A 10 -4.20 -2.47 -40.31
CA VAL A 10 -5.47 -2.27 -39.58
C VAL A 10 -5.56 -3.21 -38.38
N SER A 11 -5.12 -4.47 -38.52
CA SER A 11 -5.11 -5.42 -37.40
C SER A 11 -4.17 -4.99 -36.27
N CYS A 12 -3.01 -4.40 -36.58
CA CYS A 12 -2.09 -3.87 -35.58
C CYS A 12 -2.70 -2.67 -34.86
N GLU A 13 -3.23 -1.70 -35.60
CA GLU A 13 -3.84 -0.48 -35.05
C GLU A 13 -5.00 -0.81 -34.09
N VAL A 14 -5.86 -1.77 -34.46
CA VAL A 14 -6.95 -2.24 -33.59
C VAL A 14 -6.42 -2.92 -32.32
N SER A 15 -5.33 -3.69 -32.41
CA SER A 15 -4.73 -4.33 -31.24
C SER A 15 -4.11 -3.32 -30.29
N GLU A 16 -3.42 -2.30 -30.81
CA GLU A 16 -2.82 -1.22 -30.01
C GLU A 16 -3.89 -0.40 -29.29
N GLN A 17 -4.95 -0.02 -30.00
CA GLN A 17 -6.07 0.70 -29.40
C GLN A 17 -6.72 -0.13 -28.29
N ARG A 18 -6.93 -1.43 -28.52
CA ARG A 18 -7.45 -2.36 -27.52
C ARG A 18 -6.57 -2.39 -26.26
N HIS A 19 -5.25 -2.47 -26.42
CA HIS A 19 -4.33 -2.46 -25.29
C HIS A 19 -4.36 -1.13 -24.53
N ALA A 20 -4.42 0.00 -25.23
CA ALA A 20 -4.50 1.31 -24.59
C ALA A 20 -5.79 1.47 -23.76
N GLU A 21 -6.93 1.00 -24.28
CA GLU A 21 -8.20 1.01 -23.55
C GLU A 21 -8.17 0.08 -22.32
N GLN A 22 -7.58 -1.12 -22.46
CA GLN A 22 -7.35 -2.04 -21.33
C GLN A 22 -6.49 -1.40 -20.24
N GLU A 23 -5.39 -0.75 -20.63
CA GLU A 23 -4.47 -0.10 -19.71
C GLU A 23 -5.18 0.99 -18.90
N LEU A 24 -5.90 1.88 -19.60
CA LEU A 24 -6.63 2.99 -19.00
C LEU A 24 -7.72 2.52 -18.04
N ALA A 25 -8.49 1.50 -18.43
CA ALA A 25 -9.55 0.94 -17.60
C ALA A 25 -8.99 0.25 -16.34
N ALA A 26 -7.88 -0.50 -16.50
CA ALA A 26 -7.20 -1.13 -15.38
C ALA A 26 -6.63 -0.09 -14.41
N ASP A 27 -6.01 0.99 -14.90
CA ASP A 27 -5.45 2.04 -14.05
C ASP A 27 -6.52 2.74 -13.21
N ALA A 28 -7.65 3.10 -13.83
CA ALA A 28 -8.76 3.74 -13.12
C ALA A 28 -9.30 2.85 -11.97
N LEU A 29 -9.47 1.55 -12.25
CA LEU A 29 -9.95 0.59 -11.26
C LEU A 29 -8.93 0.34 -10.14
N ILE A 30 -7.66 0.22 -10.49
CA ILE A 30 -6.55 0.06 -9.54
C ILE A 30 -6.47 1.27 -8.61
N GLU A 31 -6.60 2.49 -9.15
CA GLU A 31 -6.56 3.72 -8.36
C GLU A 31 -7.70 3.76 -7.33
N GLU A 32 -8.93 3.40 -7.73
CA GLU A 32 -10.06 3.34 -6.80
C GLU A 32 -9.84 2.26 -5.73
N PHE A 33 -9.36 1.08 -6.15
CA PHE A 33 -9.09 -0.02 -5.24
C PHE A 33 -8.01 0.33 -4.20
N GLN A 34 -6.93 0.98 -4.62
CA GLN A 34 -5.87 1.45 -3.72
C GLN A 34 -6.38 2.42 -2.68
N LYS A 35 -7.21 3.40 -3.08
CA LYS A 35 -7.83 4.34 -2.16
C LYS A 35 -8.63 3.60 -1.08
N LYS A 36 -9.40 2.57 -1.45
CA LYS A 36 -10.14 1.74 -0.49
C LYS A 36 -9.21 0.93 0.42
N CYS A 37 -8.16 0.30 -0.12
CA CYS A 37 -7.18 -0.44 0.67
C CYS A 37 -6.46 0.44 1.69
N LEU A 38 -6.06 1.66 1.31
CA LEU A 38 -5.44 2.62 2.22
C LEU A 38 -6.38 3.01 3.36
N LEU A 39 -7.65 3.27 3.06
CA LEU A 39 -8.65 3.58 4.09
C LEU A 39 -8.90 2.40 5.05
N ALA A 40 -8.96 1.17 4.53
CA ALA A 40 -9.08 -0.05 5.33
C ALA A 40 -7.84 -0.21 6.26
N ALA A 41 -6.64 -0.03 5.71
CA ALA A 41 -5.40 -0.11 6.48
C ALA A 41 -5.32 0.95 7.59
N GLN A 42 -5.77 2.18 7.33
CA GLN A 42 -5.85 3.25 8.34
C GLN A 42 -6.81 2.92 9.49
N LYS A 43 -7.85 2.13 9.22
CA LYS A 43 -8.78 1.61 10.24
C LYS A 43 -8.23 0.38 10.99
N GLY A 44 -7.04 -0.11 10.62
CA GLY A 44 -6.42 -1.31 11.20
C GLY A 44 -6.97 -2.62 10.64
N GLU A 45 -7.67 -2.58 9.52
CA GLU A 45 -8.11 -3.77 8.77
C GLU A 45 -6.92 -4.40 8.04
N THR A 46 -7.04 -5.69 7.75
CA THR A 46 -6.01 -6.50 7.06
C THR A 46 -6.46 -7.00 5.70
N GLU A 47 -7.67 -6.62 5.31
CA GLU A 47 -8.31 -7.08 4.11
C GLU A 47 -9.16 -5.93 3.57
N CYS A 48 -9.16 -5.78 2.26
CA CYS A 48 -10.05 -4.88 1.55
C CYS A 48 -10.63 -5.62 0.35
N ARG A 49 -11.94 -5.45 0.17
CA ARG A 49 -12.70 -5.99 -0.94
C ARG A 49 -13.34 -4.84 -1.71
N HIS A 50 -13.19 -4.88 -3.03
CA HIS A 50 -13.85 -3.96 -3.95
C HIS A 50 -14.60 -4.78 -4.99
N VAL A 51 -15.85 -4.41 -5.21
CA VAL A 51 -16.71 -5.05 -6.19
C VAL A 51 -17.15 -3.99 -7.19
N SER A 52 -16.81 -4.18 -8.45
CA SER A 52 -17.27 -3.35 -9.57
C SER A 52 -18.29 -4.14 -10.38
N GLY A 53 -19.57 -3.79 -10.21
CA GLY A 53 -20.63 -4.34 -11.04
C GLY A 53 -20.61 -3.75 -12.44
N MET A 54 -21.15 -4.48 -13.42
CA MET A 54 -21.42 -3.97 -14.77
C MET A 54 -20.19 -3.46 -15.55
N PHE A 55 -18.98 -3.86 -15.15
CA PHE A 55 -17.73 -3.33 -15.71
C PHE A 55 -17.60 -3.60 -17.22
N PHE A 56 -18.10 -4.75 -17.67
CA PHE A 56 -18.09 -5.19 -19.07
C PHE A 56 -19.41 -4.98 -19.80
N LEU A 57 -20.41 -4.32 -19.20
CA LEU A 57 -21.70 -4.12 -19.88
C LEU A 57 -21.63 -3.02 -20.92
N LYS A 58 -22.17 -3.29 -22.10
CA LYS A 58 -22.31 -2.34 -23.19
C LYS A 58 -23.09 -1.09 -22.76
N ASN A 59 -22.61 0.09 -23.16
CA ASN A 59 -23.16 1.43 -22.87
C ASN A 59 -22.98 1.97 -21.44
N THR A 60 -22.58 1.15 -20.48
CA THR A 60 -22.29 1.58 -19.09
C THR A 60 -20.87 1.24 -18.63
N GLY A 61 -20.18 0.35 -19.35
CA GLY A 61 -18.81 -0.05 -19.10
C GLY A 61 -17.78 0.95 -19.61
N GLN A 62 -16.51 0.71 -19.29
CA GLN A 62 -15.40 1.59 -19.65
C GLN A 62 -14.84 1.36 -21.06
N PHE A 63 -15.35 0.37 -21.80
CA PHE A 63 -14.85 0.01 -23.12
C PHE A 63 -15.77 0.54 -24.23
N SER A 64 -15.16 1.04 -25.30
CA SER A 64 -15.87 1.71 -26.39
C SER A 64 -16.47 0.75 -27.42
N HIS A 65 -16.15 -0.54 -27.34
CA HIS A 65 -16.34 -1.51 -28.40
C HIS A 65 -16.83 -2.88 -27.92
N ASP A 66 -17.58 -3.58 -28.77
CA ASP A 66 -18.28 -4.85 -28.46
C ASP A 66 -17.37 -6.03 -28.07
N TRP A 67 -16.04 -5.96 -28.24
CA TRP A 67 -15.14 -7.06 -27.88
C TRP A 67 -15.06 -7.34 -26.38
N HIS A 68 -15.43 -6.39 -25.52
CA HIS A 68 -15.52 -6.58 -24.06
C HIS A 68 -16.56 -7.62 -23.60
N GLU A 69 -17.51 -8.01 -24.45
CA GLU A 69 -18.48 -9.08 -24.16
C GLU A 69 -17.89 -10.48 -24.41
N LYS A 70 -16.73 -10.56 -25.07
CA LYS A 70 -16.09 -11.85 -25.37
C LYS A 70 -15.47 -12.44 -24.11
N PRO A 71 -15.78 -13.70 -23.75
CA PRO A 71 -15.20 -14.36 -22.58
C PRO A 71 -13.67 -14.37 -22.58
N ASP A 72 -13.05 -14.57 -23.75
CA ASP A 72 -11.59 -14.59 -23.89
C ASP A 72 -10.99 -13.25 -23.48
N PHE A 73 -11.60 -12.14 -23.93
CA PHE A 73 -11.17 -10.81 -23.57
C PHE A 73 -11.31 -10.53 -22.07
N GLN A 74 -12.44 -10.94 -21.48
CA GLN A 74 -12.68 -10.75 -20.05
C GLN A 74 -11.65 -11.49 -19.22
N GLN A 75 -11.31 -12.72 -19.62
CA GLN A 75 -10.29 -13.52 -18.96
C GLN A 75 -8.88 -12.93 -19.16
N GLU A 76 -8.56 -12.44 -20.35
CA GLU A 76 -7.31 -11.70 -20.63
C GLU A 76 -7.19 -10.47 -19.73
N PHE A 77 -8.26 -9.67 -19.61
CA PHE A 77 -8.28 -8.48 -18.77
C PHE A 77 -8.14 -8.83 -17.28
N VAL A 78 -8.83 -9.85 -16.78
CA VAL A 78 -8.69 -10.32 -15.38
C VAL A 78 -7.26 -10.75 -15.10
N THR A 79 -6.63 -11.47 -16.03
CA THR A 79 -5.24 -11.92 -15.90
C THR A 79 -4.29 -10.73 -15.89
N PHE A 80 -4.48 -9.78 -16.80
CA PHE A 80 -3.71 -8.54 -16.88
C PHE A 80 -3.82 -7.72 -15.58
N LEU A 81 -5.04 -7.53 -15.09
CA LEU A 81 -5.31 -6.79 -13.86
C LEU A 81 -4.69 -7.47 -12.63
N HIS A 82 -4.77 -8.80 -12.55
CA HIS A 82 -4.15 -9.57 -11.47
C HIS A 82 -2.63 -9.37 -11.44
N GLN A 83 -1.96 -9.47 -12.60
CA GLN A 83 -0.52 -9.24 -12.72
C GLN A 83 -0.12 -7.83 -12.28
N LYS A 84 -0.87 -6.82 -12.73
CA LYS A 84 -0.59 -5.42 -12.41
C LYS A 84 -0.75 -5.15 -10.92
N LEU A 85 -1.84 -5.63 -10.29
CA LEU A 85 -2.03 -5.53 -8.85
C LEU A 85 -0.92 -6.27 -8.07
N GLN A 86 -0.53 -7.47 -8.52
CA GLN A 86 0.51 -8.25 -7.86
C GLN A 86 1.87 -7.54 -7.89
N ALA A 87 2.20 -6.87 -8.99
CA ALA A 87 3.40 -6.02 -9.08
C ALA A 87 3.35 -4.84 -8.10
N MET A 88 2.17 -4.26 -7.85
CA MET A 88 2.01 -3.08 -6.99
C MET A 88 2.01 -3.38 -5.49
N PHE A 89 1.29 -4.41 -5.04
CA PHE A 89 1.16 -4.72 -3.60
C PHE A 89 2.31 -5.58 -3.06
N GLY A 90 3.15 -6.11 -3.94
CA GLY A 90 4.33 -6.91 -3.58
C GLY A 90 3.99 -8.31 -3.04
N GLN A 91 5.04 -9.06 -2.71
CA GLN A 91 4.95 -10.49 -2.37
C GLN A 91 4.30 -10.79 -1.00
N ASN A 92 4.19 -9.78 -0.14
CA ASN A 92 3.64 -9.94 1.22
C ASN A 92 2.11 -9.80 1.27
N SER A 93 1.49 -9.52 0.13
CA SER A 93 0.06 -9.31 0.01
C SER A 93 -0.54 -10.46 -0.80
N ARG A 94 -1.68 -10.99 -0.35
CA ARG A 94 -2.47 -11.94 -1.12
C ARG A 94 -3.53 -11.18 -1.89
N ILE A 95 -3.47 -11.26 -3.22
CA ILE A 95 -4.41 -10.61 -4.12
C ILE A 95 -5.17 -11.67 -4.91
N SER A 96 -6.48 -11.50 -5.00
CA SER A 96 -7.33 -12.25 -5.92
C SER A 96 -8.18 -11.30 -6.74
N VAL A 97 -8.26 -11.58 -8.04
CA VAL A 97 -9.18 -10.95 -8.98
C VAL A 97 -10.05 -12.06 -9.56
N SER A 98 -11.36 -11.90 -9.52
CA SER A 98 -12.28 -12.87 -10.10
C SER A 98 -13.43 -12.18 -10.82
N LEU A 99 -14.00 -12.88 -11.80
CA LEU A 99 -15.18 -12.47 -12.51
C LEU A 99 -16.35 -13.37 -12.10
N GLY A 100 -17.41 -12.75 -11.58
CA GLY A 100 -18.66 -13.43 -11.25
C GLY A 100 -19.57 -13.65 -12.45
N TRP A 101 -20.56 -14.51 -12.26
CA TRP A 101 -21.68 -14.80 -13.15
C TRP A 101 -22.40 -13.58 -13.76
N ASP A 102 -22.46 -12.44 -13.07
CA ASP A 102 -23.08 -11.20 -13.57
C ASP A 102 -22.06 -10.19 -14.14
N LEU A 103 -20.90 -10.66 -14.64
CA LEU A 103 -19.78 -9.80 -15.08
C LEU A 103 -19.31 -8.83 -13.99
N VAL A 104 -19.51 -9.25 -12.74
CA VAL A 104 -19.10 -8.52 -11.55
C VAL A 104 -17.64 -8.82 -11.31
N LEU A 105 -16.82 -7.77 -11.31
CA LEU A 105 -15.40 -7.88 -11.06
C LEU A 105 -15.15 -7.72 -9.56
N ASP A 106 -14.57 -8.74 -8.94
CA ASP A 106 -14.25 -8.78 -7.50
C ASP A 106 -12.73 -8.72 -7.30
N LEU A 107 -12.29 -7.70 -6.59
CA LEU A 107 -10.91 -7.48 -6.21
C LEU A 107 -10.80 -7.62 -4.69
N THR A 108 -9.98 -8.56 -4.25
CA THR A 108 -9.68 -8.73 -2.83
C THR A 108 -8.18 -8.67 -2.61
N ALA A 109 -7.75 -7.86 -1.66
CA ALA A 109 -6.38 -7.79 -1.19
C ALA A 109 -6.36 -8.02 0.31
N SER A 110 -5.47 -8.90 0.76
CA SER A 110 -5.17 -9.09 2.18
C SER A 110 -3.69 -8.91 2.42
N TRP A 111 -3.36 -8.29 3.55
CA TRP A 111 -2.00 -8.03 3.99
C TRP A 111 -1.83 -8.50 5.42
N LEU A 112 -0.60 -8.89 5.76
CA LEU A 112 -0.26 -9.20 7.14
C LEU A 112 -0.48 -7.95 8.00
N LYS A 113 -1.07 -8.10 9.19
CA LYS A 113 -0.84 -7.08 10.22
C LYS A 113 0.68 -6.94 10.31
N PRO A 114 1.23 -5.71 10.32
CA PRO A 114 2.62 -5.58 10.72
C PRO A 114 2.71 -6.36 12.01
N ILE A 115 3.48 -7.45 11.99
CA ILE A 115 3.76 -8.21 13.18
C ILE A 115 4.40 -7.13 14.03
N ARG A 116 3.63 -6.59 14.99
CA ARG A 116 4.21 -5.93 16.13
C ARG A 116 5.06 -7.06 16.65
N THR A 117 6.34 -7.06 16.29
CA THR A 117 7.31 -7.97 16.84
C THR A 117 7.08 -7.77 18.30
N ALA A 118 6.43 -8.77 18.89
CA ALA A 118 6.33 -8.92 20.30
C ALA A 118 7.76 -9.26 20.66
N VAL A 119 8.61 -8.23 20.67
CA VAL A 119 9.78 -8.25 21.50
C VAL A 119 9.14 -8.33 22.87
N GLN A 120 9.06 -9.56 23.36
CA GLN A 120 8.81 -9.90 24.74
C GLN A 120 9.99 -9.36 25.56
N HIS A 121 10.25 -8.05 25.52
CA HIS A 121 10.89 -7.34 26.60
C HIS A 121 9.81 -7.22 27.68
N SER A 122 9.73 -8.25 28.51
CA SER A 122 9.48 -8.13 29.95
C SER A 122 9.04 -6.74 30.42
N ARG A 123 7.78 -6.34 30.19
CA ARG A 123 7.11 -5.12 30.72
C ARG A 123 8.06 -4.02 31.22
N ALA A 124 9.02 -3.60 30.40
CA ALA A 124 9.79 -2.41 30.70
C ALA A 124 8.82 -1.28 30.33
N HIS A 125 8.27 -0.61 31.35
CA HIS A 125 7.39 0.52 31.16
C HIS A 125 7.96 1.41 30.06
N ALA A 126 7.25 1.53 28.93
CA ALA A 126 7.60 2.48 27.91
C ALA A 126 7.80 3.86 28.57
N PRO A 127 8.81 4.65 28.17
CA PRO A 127 9.00 5.97 28.72
C PRO A 127 7.70 6.76 28.66
N ARG A 128 7.30 7.34 29.79
CA ARG A 128 6.10 8.18 29.95
C ARG A 128 6.55 9.50 30.52
N SER A 129 6.62 10.53 29.68
CA SER A 129 6.93 11.90 30.07
C SER A 129 5.75 12.80 29.74
N ASN A 130 5.48 13.81 30.56
CA ASN A 130 4.53 14.88 30.23
C ASN A 130 5.23 16.18 29.79
N LEU A 131 6.57 16.22 29.78
CA LEU A 131 7.31 17.36 29.28
C LEU A 131 7.32 17.32 27.74
N ILE A 132 6.84 18.39 27.12
CA ILE A 132 6.82 18.54 25.66
C ILE A 132 7.98 19.44 25.22
N SER A 133 8.80 18.97 24.28
CA SER A 133 9.89 19.76 23.68
C SER A 133 10.14 19.35 22.22
N HIS A 134 10.99 20.09 21.51
CA HIS A 134 11.40 19.77 20.15
C HIS A 134 12.45 18.65 20.16
N CYS A 135 12.19 17.57 19.42
CA CYS A 135 13.13 16.47 19.29
C CYS A 135 14.21 16.80 18.24
N PRO A 136 15.51 16.74 18.56
CA PRO A 136 16.58 17.02 17.60
C PRO A 136 16.73 15.95 16.51
N VAL A 137 16.07 14.79 16.65
CA VAL A 137 16.15 13.67 15.70
C VAL A 137 15.09 13.80 14.60
N CYS A 138 13.81 13.98 14.98
CA CYS A 138 12.70 14.06 14.03
C CYS A 138 12.18 15.49 13.80
N LEU A 139 12.70 16.47 14.55
CA LEU A 139 12.31 17.88 14.49
C LEU A 139 10.83 18.16 14.84
N CYS A 140 10.14 17.19 15.42
CA CYS A 140 8.76 17.33 15.88
C CYS A 140 8.69 17.76 17.35
N GLN A 141 7.63 18.49 17.73
CA GLN A 141 7.29 18.80 19.11
C GLN A 141 6.48 17.64 19.72
N ALA A 142 7.00 17.01 20.77
CA ALA A 142 6.38 15.83 21.39
C ALA A 142 6.84 15.65 22.84
N GLU A 143 6.23 14.68 23.55
CA GLU A 143 6.71 14.21 24.87
C GLU A 143 8.15 13.70 24.76
N VAL A 144 9.02 14.11 25.68
CA VAL A 144 10.46 13.88 25.59
C VAL A 144 11.07 13.21 26.81
N VAL A 145 12.15 12.46 26.59
CA VAL A 145 12.92 11.79 27.65
C VAL A 145 14.39 12.12 27.52
N ALA A 146 15.10 12.09 28.65
CA ALA A 146 16.55 12.28 28.68
C ALA A 146 17.26 10.92 28.64
N PHE A 147 18.29 10.77 27.81
CA PHE A 147 19.17 9.60 27.87
C PHE A 147 20.06 9.65 29.11
N THR A 148 20.35 8.48 29.68
CA THR A 148 21.34 8.34 30.75
C THR A 148 22.62 7.69 30.20
N PRO A 149 23.82 8.16 30.60
CA PRO A 149 24.08 9.22 31.58
C PRO A 149 24.11 10.65 30.98
N CYS A 150 24.08 10.80 29.66
CA CYS A 150 24.46 12.07 29.02
C CYS A 150 23.44 13.22 29.12
N GLY A 151 22.19 12.96 29.51
CA GLY A 151 21.14 13.96 29.71
C GLY A 151 20.50 14.52 28.44
N HIS A 152 20.96 14.14 27.24
CA HIS A 152 20.38 14.64 25.99
C HIS A 152 18.95 14.14 25.78
N VAL A 153 18.11 15.03 25.28
CA VAL A 153 16.66 14.86 25.24
C VAL A 153 16.17 14.54 23.83
N VAL A 154 15.32 13.53 23.70
CA VAL A 154 14.64 13.15 22.44
C VAL A 154 13.17 12.78 22.70
N CYS A 155 12.33 12.77 21.67
CA CYS A 155 10.94 12.33 21.87
C CYS A 155 10.85 10.84 22.22
N VAL A 156 9.78 10.46 22.94
CA VAL A 156 9.48 9.08 23.33
C VAL A 156 9.56 8.14 22.12
N SER A 157 9.02 8.54 20.97
CA SER A 157 9.03 7.75 19.73
C SER A 157 10.43 7.54 19.16
N CYS A 158 11.29 8.55 19.14
CA CYS A 158 12.67 8.39 18.66
C CYS A 158 13.53 7.62 19.67
N SER A 159 13.25 7.73 20.97
CA SER A 159 14.01 7.03 22.02
C SER A 159 14.01 5.50 21.84
N THR A 160 12.96 4.92 21.24
CA THR A 160 12.86 3.46 21.04
C THR A 160 13.90 2.91 20.07
N ASN A 161 14.47 3.76 19.21
CA ASN A 161 15.54 3.40 18.27
C ASN A 161 16.94 3.43 18.94
N PHE A 162 17.05 3.97 20.14
CA PHE A 162 18.31 4.14 20.86
C PHE A 162 18.23 3.46 22.23
N GLN A 163 18.26 2.12 22.21
CA GLN A 163 18.16 1.30 23.41
C GLN A 163 19.50 1.21 24.17
N ARG A 164 19.48 0.57 25.35
CA ARG A 164 20.70 0.31 26.13
C ARG A 164 21.77 -0.36 25.27
N GLY A 165 22.98 0.19 25.27
CA GLY A 165 24.11 -0.30 24.48
C GLY A 165 24.25 0.35 23.09
N THR A 166 23.29 1.19 22.68
CA THR A 166 23.46 2.07 21.50
C THR A 166 24.16 3.38 21.89
N THR A 167 24.37 4.27 20.91
CA THR A 167 24.97 5.59 21.13
C THR A 167 23.95 6.71 21.02
N CYS A 168 24.08 7.73 21.88
CA CYS A 168 23.24 8.91 21.85
C CYS A 168 23.37 9.62 20.50
N PRO A 169 22.28 9.98 19.81
CA PRO A 169 22.35 10.64 18.51
C PRO A 169 22.94 12.05 18.58
N VAL A 170 22.97 12.67 19.76
CA VAL A 170 23.47 14.04 19.97
C VAL A 170 24.97 14.05 20.31
N CYS A 171 25.38 13.31 21.35
CA CYS A 171 26.77 13.33 21.83
C CYS A 171 27.58 12.06 21.54
N ARG A 172 26.96 11.02 20.96
CA ARG A 172 27.56 9.71 20.68
C ARG A 172 28.01 8.90 21.90
N GLU A 173 27.75 9.37 23.13
CA GLU A 173 28.00 8.57 24.33
C GLU A 173 27.09 7.33 24.40
N PRO A 174 27.56 6.23 25.02
CA PRO A 174 26.74 5.03 25.21
C PRO A 174 25.48 5.32 26.04
N VAL A 175 24.33 4.87 25.55
CA VAL A 175 23.06 4.96 26.25
C VAL A 175 22.94 3.80 27.23
N ALA A 176 22.81 4.11 28.52
CA ALA A 176 22.53 3.15 29.59
C ALA A 176 21.01 2.97 29.82
N GLY A 177 20.22 3.98 29.47
CA GLY A 177 18.77 3.99 29.61
C GLY A 177 18.17 5.38 29.34
N TRP A 178 16.97 5.60 29.86
CA TRP A 178 16.26 6.87 29.75
C TRP A 178 15.63 7.25 31.09
N GLN A 179 15.37 8.54 31.26
CA GLN A 179 14.66 9.12 32.39
C GLN A 179 13.45 9.92 31.89
N ASN A 180 12.28 9.65 32.46
CA ASN A 180 11.07 10.41 32.22
C ASN A 180 11.25 11.82 32.79
N LEU A 181 10.92 12.84 31.99
CA LEU A 181 10.95 14.24 32.41
C LEU A 181 9.54 14.68 32.80
N PHE A 182 9.43 15.52 33.83
CA PHE A 182 8.16 16.06 34.29
C PHE A 182 8.24 17.59 34.40
N SER A 183 7.19 18.27 33.93
CA SER A 183 7.00 19.73 34.04
C SER A 183 5.95 20.08 35.08
#